data_AF-A0A2V5UAX3-F1
#
_entry.id   AF-A0A2V5UAX3-F1
#
_cell.length_a   1.000
_cell.length_b   1.000
_cell.length_c   1.000
_cell.angle_alpha   90.00
_cell.angle_beta   90.00
_cell.angle_gamma   90.00
#
_symmetry.space_group_name_H-M   'P 1'
#
loop_
_entity.id
_entity.type
_entity.pdbx_description
1 polymer ?
#
loop_
_entity_poly.entity_id
_entity_poly.type
_entity_poly.pdbx_seq_one_letter_code
_entity_poly.pdbx_strand_id
1 'polypeptide(L)'
;MVVVADQSIREKKRPILVWIISAYYIYAFIWGLWASIPVIRGDVPVSRNPDSSKFIIIVDFLTTGLWFIASIFLIFLRKAAVSLFVAGLLIGLGYTLLTIPDWRRFLALPLAWLTGILIGELVRLSICVYAWYLKRTGVLT
;
A
#
# COMPACT_ATOMS: atom_id res chain seq x y z
N MET A 1 -18.01 50.99 -3.89
CA MET A 1 -18.91 49.85 -4.18
C MET A 1 -18.13 48.91 -5.10
N VAL A 2 -18.14 47.60 -4.81
CA VAL A 2 -17.74 46.50 -5.73
C VAL A 2 -16.20 46.35 -5.88
N VAL A 3 -15.52 45.21 -5.69
CA VAL A 3 -15.87 43.79 -5.55
C VAL A 3 -15.04 43.24 -4.39
N VAL A 4 -15.69 42.73 -3.33
CA VAL A 4 -15.01 41.79 -2.43
C VAL A 4 -14.72 40.57 -3.28
N ALA A 5 -13.46 40.34 -3.62
CA ALA A 5 -13.03 39.14 -4.29
C ALA A 5 -13.50 37.97 -3.42
N ASP A 6 -14.57 37.33 -3.88
CA ASP A 6 -15.12 36.11 -3.36
C ASP A 6 -14.07 35.01 -3.60
N GLN A 7 -13.01 35.03 -2.79
CA GLN A 7 -12.10 33.93 -2.59
C GLN A 7 -12.75 32.90 -1.66
N SER A 8 -14.06 32.69 -1.76
CA SER A 8 -14.66 31.45 -1.30
C SER A 8 -14.04 30.34 -2.13
N ILE A 9 -12.93 29.81 -1.60
CA ILE A 9 -12.82 28.39 -1.32
C ILE A 9 -13.49 27.60 -2.44
N ARG A 10 -12.89 27.60 -3.64
CA ARG A 10 -12.96 26.38 -4.45
C ARG A 10 -12.27 25.34 -3.59
N GLU A 11 -13.02 24.72 -2.69
CA GLU A 11 -12.67 23.45 -2.12
C GLU A 11 -12.33 22.62 -3.34
N LYS A 12 -11.03 22.39 -3.57
CA LYS A 12 -10.57 21.39 -4.53
C LYS A 12 -11.24 20.11 -4.06
N LYS A 13 -12.42 19.80 -4.61
CA LYS A 13 -13.22 18.64 -4.23
C LYS A 13 -12.26 17.46 -4.31
N ARG A 14 -11.96 16.89 -3.14
CA ARG A 14 -11.00 15.78 -3.06
C ARG A 14 -11.58 14.65 -3.90
N PRO A 15 -10.82 14.08 -4.85
CA PRO A 15 -11.35 13.02 -5.70
C PRO A 15 -11.83 11.85 -4.84
N ILE A 16 -13.01 11.30 -5.14
CA ILE A 16 -13.60 10.19 -4.38
C ILE A 16 -12.64 9.00 -4.30
N LEU A 17 -11.89 8.74 -5.38
CA LEU A 17 -10.87 7.69 -5.44
C LEU A 17 -9.75 7.87 -4.39
N VAL A 18 -9.37 9.11 -4.04
CA VAL A 18 -8.38 9.36 -2.97
C VAL A 18 -8.90 8.84 -1.63
N TRP A 19 -10.18 9.09 -1.33
CA TRP A 19 -10.81 8.57 -0.12
C TRP A 19 -10.87 7.05 -0.11
N ILE A 20 -11.26 6.43 -1.23
CA ILE A 20 -11.34 4.97 -1.35
C ILE A 20 -9.96 4.32 -1.15
N ILE A 21 -8.93 4.83 -1.84
CA ILE A 21 -7.56 4.31 -1.72
C ILE A 21 -7.05 4.45 -0.28
N SER A 22 -7.37 5.57 0.36
CA SER A 22 -6.90 5.83 1.72
C SER A 22 -7.61 4.93 2.74
N ALA A 23 -8.93 4.79 2.64
CA ALA A 23 -9.69 3.88 3.48
C ALA A 23 -9.19 2.43 3.32
N TYR A 24 -8.90 2.01 2.08
CA TYR A 24 -8.34 0.69 1.79
C TYR A 24 -7.00 0.46 2.52
N TYR A 25 -6.04 1.38 2.42
CA TYR A 25 -4.73 1.18 3.07
C TYR A 25 -4.77 1.34 4.60
N ILE A 26 -5.65 2.19 5.13
CA ILE A 26 -5.89 2.26 6.58
C ILE A 26 -6.44 0.92 7.08
N TYR A 27 -7.46 0.39 6.40
CA TYR A 27 -8.02 -0.92 6.74
C TYR A 27 -6.97 -2.04 6.63
N ALA A 28 -6.19 -2.06 5.54
CA ALA A 28 -5.13 -3.05 5.35
C ALA A 28 -4.07 -2.99 6.45
N PHE A 29 -3.68 -1.79 6.89
CA PHE A 29 -2.72 -1.62 7.99
C PHE A 29 -3.29 -2.11 9.33
N ILE A 30 -4.54 -1.75 9.67
CA ILE A 30 -5.22 -2.22 10.88
C ILE A 30 -5.36 -3.74 10.85
N TRP A 31 -5.77 -4.29 9.71
CA TRP A 31 -5.90 -5.73 9.53
C TRP A 31 -4.56 -6.45 9.67
N GLY A 32 -3.49 -5.91 9.08
CA GLY A 32 -2.13 -6.44 9.21
C GLY A 32 -1.64 -6.42 10.66
N LEU A 33 -1.86 -5.33 11.38
CA LEU A 33 -1.58 -5.26 12.83
C LEU A 33 -2.34 -6.34 13.58
N TRP A 34 -3.63 -6.49 13.33
CA TRP A 34 -4.46 -7.48 14.01
C TRP A 34 -4.03 -8.93 13.70
N ALA A 35 -3.71 -9.22 12.44
CA ALA A 35 -3.18 -10.50 11.99
C ALA A 35 -1.78 -10.82 12.55
N SER A 36 -1.02 -9.81 12.97
CA SER A 36 0.29 -10.00 13.61
C SER A 36 0.20 -10.36 15.11
N ILE A 37 -0.92 -10.07 15.77
CA ILE A 37 -1.09 -10.33 17.22
C ILE A 37 -0.90 -11.82 17.59
N PRO A 38 -1.52 -12.80 16.89
CA PRO A 38 -1.34 -14.22 17.20
C PRO A 38 0.11 -14.69 17.00
N VAL A 39 0.83 -14.09 16.06
CA VAL A 39 2.25 -14.40 15.80
C VAL A 39 3.12 -13.89 16.94
N ILE A 40 2.87 -12.66 17.42
CA ILE A 40 3.62 -12.06 18.54
C ILE A 40 3.35 -12.80 19.86
N ARG A 41 2.12 -13.27 20.07
CA ARG A 41 1.73 -14.07 21.24
C ARG A 41 2.33 -15.48 21.25
N GLY A 42 2.90 -15.92 20.13
CA GLY A 42 3.45 -17.28 20.00
C GLY A 42 2.37 -18.34 19.80
N ASP A 43 1.13 -17.95 19.51
CA ASP A 43 0.00 -18.87 19.28
C ASP A 43 0.14 -19.63 17.95
N VAL A 44 0.97 -19.12 17.02
CA VAL A 44 1.23 -19.71 15.71
C VAL A 44 2.72 -20.09 15.60
N PRO A 45 3.06 -21.36 15.31
CA PRO A 45 4.44 -21.77 15.14
C PRO A 45 5.05 -21.11 13.90
N VAL A 46 6.06 -20.28 14.09
CA VAL A 46 6.85 -19.69 13.01
C VAL A 46 7.70 -20.80 12.39
N SER A 47 7.66 -20.92 11.06
CA SER A 47 8.32 -21.99 10.26
C SER A 47 9.80 -22.20 10.60
N ARG A 48 10.31 -23.40 10.30
CA ARG A 48 11.66 -23.96 10.62
C ARG A 48 12.88 -23.13 10.21
N ASN A 49 12.74 -21.99 9.52
CA ASN A 49 13.87 -21.14 9.12
C ASN A 49 13.71 -19.70 9.68
N PRO A 50 14.07 -19.50 10.96
CA PRO A 50 13.71 -18.31 11.73
C PRO A 50 14.26 -17.00 11.15
N ASP A 51 15.41 -17.04 10.49
CA ASP A 51 16.05 -15.84 9.93
C ASP A 51 15.34 -15.34 8.67
N SER A 52 14.95 -16.26 7.78
CA SER A 52 14.12 -15.91 6.61
C SER A 52 12.74 -15.41 7.00
N SER A 53 12.09 -16.03 8.00
CA SER A 53 10.75 -15.62 8.43
C SER A 53 10.74 -14.25 9.11
N LYS A 54 11.78 -13.92 9.89
CA LYS A 54 11.89 -12.59 10.50
C LYS A 54 12.08 -11.51 9.45
N PHE A 55 12.95 -11.74 8.47
CA PHE A 55 13.16 -10.82 7.36
C PHE A 55 11.86 -10.58 6.58
N ILE A 56 11.11 -11.64 6.28
CA ILE A 56 9.81 -11.57 5.61
C ILE A 56 8.84 -10.68 6.40
N ILE A 57 8.66 -10.93 7.70
CA ILE A 57 7.74 -10.16 8.55
C ILE A 57 8.17 -8.68 8.60
N ILE A 58 9.46 -8.40 8.74
CA ILE A 58 9.99 -7.03 8.79
C ILE A 58 9.73 -6.31 7.48
N VAL A 59 10.02 -6.94 6.34
CA VAL A 59 9.77 -6.35 5.01
C VAL A 59 8.29 -6.09 4.81
N ASP A 60 7.42 -7.03 5.17
CA ASP A 60 5.98 -6.90 5.01
C ASP A 60 5.39 -5.78 5.88
N PHE A 61 5.92 -5.62 7.10
CA PHE A 61 5.54 -4.52 7.99
C PHE A 61 6.04 -3.17 7.47
N LEU A 62 7.26 -3.11 6.93
CA LEU A 62 7.85 -1.92 6.32
C LEU A 62 7.07 -1.48 5.08
N THR A 63 6.74 -2.41 4.17
CA THR A 63 5.98 -2.10 2.95
C THR A 63 4.56 -1.66 3.27
N THR A 64 3.88 -2.36 4.18
CA THR A 64 2.52 -1.99 4.61
C THR A 64 2.50 -0.65 5.32
N GLY A 65 3.48 -0.38 6.21
CA GLY A 65 3.65 0.92 6.86
C GLY A 65 3.96 2.04 5.86
N LEU A 66 4.77 1.77 4.84
CA LEU A 66 5.08 2.74 3.80
C LEU A 66 3.83 3.12 2.98
N TRP A 67 2.97 2.16 2.65
CA TRP A 67 1.71 2.45 1.97
C TRP A 67 0.70 3.14 2.86
N PHE A 68 0.66 2.83 4.15
CA PHE A 68 -0.14 3.58 5.11
C PHE A 68 0.27 5.06 5.13
N ILE A 69 1.58 5.34 5.24
CA ILE A 69 2.10 6.71 5.19
C ILE A 69 1.79 7.36 3.82
N ALA A 70 2.00 6.64 2.72
CA ALA A 70 1.66 7.11 1.37
C ALA A 70 0.18 7.51 1.26
N SER A 71 -0.70 6.71 1.86
CA SER A 71 -2.15 6.95 1.88
C SER A 71 -2.51 8.22 2.67
N ILE A 72 -1.87 8.46 3.82
CA ILE A 72 -2.03 9.70 4.58
C ILE A 72 -1.59 10.91 3.75
N PHE A 73 -0.44 10.80 3.08
CA PHE A 73 0.05 11.86 2.20
C PHE A 73 -0.89 12.10 1.01
N LEU A 74 -1.55 11.06 0.51
CA LEU A 74 -2.55 11.16 -0.55
C LEU A 74 -3.81 11.91 -0.07
N ILE A 75 -4.28 11.66 1.16
CA ILE A 75 -5.38 12.43 1.79
C ILE A 75 -5.03 13.92 1.83
N PHE A 76 -3.79 14.25 2.18
CA PHE A 76 -3.29 15.63 2.20
C PHE A 76 -2.89 16.16 0.82
N LEU A 77 -3.15 15.40 -0.25
CA LEU A 77 -2.83 15.76 -1.63
C LEU A 77 -1.36 16.17 -1.84
N ARG A 78 -0.42 15.57 -1.11
CA ARG A 78 1.01 15.89 -1.24
C ARG A 78 1.64 15.13 -2.39
N LYS A 79 2.48 15.80 -3.19
CA LYS A 79 3.27 15.15 -4.27
C LYS A 79 4.14 13.98 -3.80
N ALA A 80 4.58 14.01 -2.55
CA ALA A 80 5.36 12.93 -1.94
C ALA A 80 4.59 11.60 -1.82
N ALA A 81 3.26 11.60 -1.89
CA ALA A 81 2.47 10.37 -1.93
C ALA A 81 2.87 9.48 -3.11
N VAL A 82 3.16 10.06 -4.28
CA VAL A 82 3.55 9.30 -5.48
C VAL A 82 4.87 8.58 -5.26
N SER A 83 5.89 9.27 -4.73
CA SER A 83 7.19 8.66 -4.46
C SER A 83 7.08 7.52 -3.43
N LEU A 84 6.23 7.67 -2.42
CA LEU A 84 6.02 6.63 -1.40
C LEU A 84 5.28 5.41 -1.98
N PHE A 85 4.26 5.61 -2.82
CA PHE A 85 3.59 4.50 -3.50
C PHE A 85 4.53 3.75 -4.45
N VAL A 86 5.31 4.48 -5.25
CA VAL A 86 6.31 3.87 -6.16
C VAL A 86 7.39 3.14 -5.38
N ALA A 87 7.92 3.72 -4.30
CA ALA A 87 8.91 3.06 -3.46
C ALA A 87 8.35 1.77 -2.86
N GLY A 88 7.13 1.80 -2.31
CA GLY A 88 6.49 0.59 -1.77
C GLY A 88 6.20 -0.46 -2.83
N LEU A 89 5.83 -0.06 -4.05
CA LEU A 89 5.67 -0.99 -5.17
C LEU A 89 6.99 -1.63 -5.59
N LEU A 90 8.09 -0.86 -5.66
CA LEU A 90 9.42 -1.40 -5.98
C LEU A 90 9.93 -2.36 -4.90
N ILE A 91 9.73 -2.04 -3.63
CA ILE A 91 10.09 -2.94 -2.52
C ILE A 91 9.22 -4.20 -2.57
N GLY A 92 7.91 -4.05 -2.81
CA GLY A 92 6.98 -5.17 -2.95
C GLY A 92 7.38 -6.11 -4.09
N LEU A 93 7.63 -5.57 -5.29
CA LEU A 93 8.11 -6.34 -6.44
C LEU A 93 9.46 -7.00 -6.16
N GLY A 94 10.42 -6.28 -5.57
CA GLY A 94 11.71 -6.84 -5.18
C GLY A 94 11.56 -8.02 -4.23
N TYR A 95 10.66 -7.89 -3.24
CA TYR A 95 10.34 -8.97 -2.31
C TYR A 95 9.65 -10.16 -2.99
N THR A 96 8.68 -9.91 -3.88
CA THR A 96 8.05 -10.97 -4.68
C THR A 96 9.09 -11.72 -5.51
N LEU A 97 10.02 -11.00 -6.16
CA LEU A 97 11.11 -11.62 -6.94
C LEU A 97 12.05 -12.46 -6.06
N LEU A 98 12.40 -11.98 -4.86
CA LEU A 98 13.25 -12.72 -3.91
C LEU A 98 12.59 -13.98 -3.36
N THR A 99 11.25 -14.06 -3.39
CA THR A 99 10.49 -15.24 -2.94
C THR A 99 10.18 -16.23 -4.08
N ILE A 100 10.50 -15.89 -5.34
CA ILE A 100 10.38 -16.80 -6.50
C ILE A 100 11.24 -18.08 -6.39
N PRO A 101 12.46 -18.11 -5.83
CA PRO A 101 13.21 -19.37 -5.70
C PRO A 101 12.46 -20.44 -4.89
N ASP A 102 11.57 -20.02 -4.00
CA ASP A 102 10.64 -20.86 -3.25
C ASP A 102 9.36 -21.24 -4.05
N TRP A 103 9.32 -21.01 -5.37
CA TRP A 103 8.17 -21.25 -6.27
C TRP A 103 7.56 -22.65 -6.15
N ARG A 104 8.37 -23.67 -5.80
CA ARG A 104 7.87 -25.02 -5.52
C ARG A 104 6.85 -25.06 -4.37
N ARG A 105 6.97 -24.16 -3.38
CA ARG A 105 6.00 -23.97 -2.30
C ARG A 105 4.77 -23.19 -2.77
N PHE A 106 4.93 -22.25 -3.70
CA PHE A 106 3.82 -21.51 -4.30
C PHE A 106 2.92 -22.38 -5.19
N LEU A 107 3.48 -23.35 -5.91
CA LEU A 107 2.72 -24.37 -6.64
C LEU A 107 1.90 -25.28 -5.73
N ALA A 108 2.30 -25.41 -4.46
CA ALA A 108 1.53 -26.15 -3.45
C ALA A 108 0.43 -25.32 -2.80
N LEU A 109 0.37 -24.00 -3.06
CA LEU A 109 -0.70 -23.14 -2.58
C LEU A 109 -1.95 -23.31 -3.45
N PRO A 110 -3.16 -23.19 -2.87
CA PRO A 110 -4.40 -23.21 -3.65
C PRO A 110 -4.39 -22.12 -4.72
N LEU A 111 -4.96 -22.40 -5.89
CA LEU A 111 -5.04 -21.46 -7.03
C LEU A 111 -5.57 -20.07 -6.62
N ALA A 112 -6.48 -20.02 -5.65
CA ALA A 112 -7.05 -18.81 -5.08
C ALA A 112 -6.02 -17.88 -4.42
N TRP A 113 -4.94 -18.42 -3.86
CA TRP A 113 -3.86 -17.62 -3.27
C TRP A 113 -3.02 -16.94 -4.34
N LEU A 114 -2.71 -17.66 -5.41
CA LEU A 114 -1.95 -17.11 -6.55
C LEU A 114 -2.72 -15.98 -7.24
N THR A 115 -4.02 -16.16 -7.47
CA THR A 115 -4.87 -15.11 -8.05
C THR A 115 -4.98 -13.91 -7.11
N GLY A 116 -5.07 -14.13 -5.79
CA GLY A 116 -5.08 -13.05 -4.80
C GLY A 116 -3.82 -12.18 -4.83
N ILE A 117 -2.63 -12.80 -4.90
CA ILE A 117 -1.35 -12.08 -5.01
C ILE A 117 -1.33 -11.23 -6.29
N LEU A 118 -1.72 -11.83 -7.42
CA LEU A 118 -1.67 -11.19 -8.74
C LEU A 118 -2.65 -9.99 -8.83
N ILE A 119 -3.86 -10.15 -8.29
CA ILE A 119 -4.85 -9.07 -8.18
C ILE A 119 -4.33 -7.96 -7.26
N GLY A 120 -3.72 -8.32 -6.12
CA GLY A 120 -3.14 -7.36 -5.19
C GLY A 120 -2.07 -6.48 -5.85
N GLU A 121 -1.16 -7.08 -6.62
CA GLU A 121 -0.14 -6.34 -7.38
C GLU A 121 -0.75 -5.43 -8.45
N LEU A 122 -1.76 -5.90 -9.20
CA LEU A 122 -2.45 -5.08 -10.20
C LEU A 122 -3.14 -3.87 -9.57
N VAL A 123 -3.75 -4.03 -8.39
CA VAL A 123 -4.36 -2.92 -7.65
C VAL A 123 -3.30 -1.91 -7.22
N ARG A 124 -2.18 -2.36 -6.66
CA ARG A 124 -1.05 -1.48 -6.25
C ARG A 124 -0.50 -0.68 -7.44
N LEU A 125 -0.35 -1.34 -8.59
CA LEU A 125 0.10 -0.70 -9.83
C LEU A 125 -0.90 0.35 -10.32
N SER A 126 -2.19 0.01 -10.32
CA SER A 126 -3.27 0.93 -10.71
C SER A 126 -3.31 2.19 -9.83
N ILE A 127 -3.08 2.02 -8.51
CA ILE A 127 -3.00 3.13 -7.56
C ILE A 127 -1.79 4.02 -7.84
N CYS A 128 -0.62 3.44 -8.16
CA CYS A 128 0.56 4.20 -8.53
C CYS A 128 0.32 5.05 -9.80
N VAL A 129 -0.30 4.45 -10.83
CA VAL A 129 -0.67 5.16 -12.07
C VAL A 129 -1.64 6.30 -11.78
N TYR A 130 -2.66 6.05 -10.94
CA TYR A 130 -3.62 7.06 -10.53
C TYR A 130 -2.96 8.22 -9.75
N ALA A 131 -2.09 7.91 -8.79
CA ALA A 131 -1.37 8.93 -8.03
C ALA A 131 -0.45 9.77 -8.95
N TRP A 132 0.18 9.14 -9.95
CA TRP A 132 0.97 9.84 -10.95
C TRP A 132 0.13 10.74 -11.86
N TYR A 133 -1.06 10.27 -12.26
CA TYR A 133 -2.04 11.08 -12.99
C TYR A 133 -2.46 12.32 -12.18
N LEU A 134 -2.75 12.17 -10.87
CA LEU A 134 -3.07 13.28 -9.98
C LEU A 134 -1.91 14.28 -9.82
N LYS A 135 -0.65 13.81 -9.87
CA LYS A 135 0.53 14.67 -9.89
C LYS A 135 0.63 15.48 -11.18
N ARG A 136 0.45 14.82 -12.34
CA ARG A 136 0.53 15.49 -13.65
C ARG A 136 -0.58 16.51 -13.88
N THR A 137 -1.77 16.27 -13.34
CA THR A 137 -2.92 17.18 -13.44
C THR A 137 -2.89 18.36 -12.45
N GLY A 138 -1.84 18.48 -11.62
CA GLY A 138 -1.71 19.58 -10.64
C GLY A 138 -2.72 19.51 -9.48
N VAL A 139 -3.38 18.36 -9.30
CA VAL A 139 -4.28 18.13 -8.16
C VAL A 139 -3.45 17.98 -6.89
N LEU A 140 -2.34 17.24 -6.95
CA LEU A 140 -1.36 17.15 -5.87
C LEU A 140 -0.51 18.42 -5.78
N THR A 141 -0.47 19.03 -4.60
CA THR A 141 0.31 20.23 -4.28
C THR A 141 1.70 19.91 -3.78
#